data_AF-A0A8X6LV51-F1
#
_entry.id   AF-A0A8X6LV51-F1
#
_cell.length_a   1.000
_cell.length_b   1.000
_cell.length_c   1.000
_cell.angle_alpha   90.00
_cell.angle_beta   90.00
_cell.angle_gamma   90.00
#
_symmetry.space_group_name_H-M   'P 1'
#
loop_
_entity.id
_entity.type
_entity.pdbx_description
1 polymer ?
#
loop_
_entity_poly.entity_id
_entity_poly.type
_entity_poly.pdbx_seq_one_letter_code
_entity_poly.pdbx_strand_id
1 'polypeptide(L)'
;MKRATPLIFSNPRAKRVCFDKDNGKVSSFKPDAVPENHFHLGGHNYAVISDFADVARIHLRRYKLDATGSLLPTKDGITVTPSVWLALIRQFSAIDQAFDDGKVFVIKLSRTVIENVTYIICQRYFQRKDFSRKFLTPVSMLKETEWKVLKDIQKQITSKTVSIMFGRVFLKLLRKEVAKHIPFPNPDYDCIDPEIVLTTSMVELLSDHIQENISSLFICYGCLEGYENQLGHECMTYSNEQRISNYGDLAILNMDWDKLVADFVNRNIQMVNYISEIFLNKLNMNVLIENAKQMYVATDSLLLL
;
A
#
# COMPACT_ATOMS: atom_id res chain seq x y z
N MET A 1 32.40 -0.85 -3.62
CA MET A 1 31.14 -0.27 -3.09
C MET A 1 30.24 0.15 -4.25
N LYS A 2 29.21 -0.64 -4.57
CA LYS A 2 28.19 -0.26 -5.54
C LYS A 2 27.15 0.61 -4.82
N ARG A 3 27.04 1.88 -5.20
CA ARG A 3 26.01 2.81 -4.69
C ARG A 3 24.63 2.29 -5.07
N ALA A 4 23.74 2.16 -4.08
CA ALA A 4 22.32 1.92 -4.32
C ALA A 4 21.73 3.12 -5.07
N THR A 5 21.19 2.87 -6.26
CA THR A 5 20.46 3.84 -7.06
C THR A 5 19.10 4.08 -6.39
N PRO A 6 18.73 5.31 -6.03
CA PRO A 6 17.40 5.55 -5.49
C PRO A 6 16.35 5.30 -6.59
N LEU A 7 15.31 4.54 -6.25
CA LEU A 7 14.16 4.29 -7.10
C LEU A 7 13.53 5.63 -7.52
N ILE A 8 13.81 6.03 -8.76
CA ILE A 8 13.21 7.19 -9.40
C ILE A 8 11.76 6.79 -9.69
N PHE A 9 10.82 7.26 -8.86
CA PHE A 9 9.39 7.24 -9.20
C PHE A 9 9.18 8.17 -10.41
N SER A 10 9.33 7.63 -11.61
CA SER A 10 8.98 8.30 -12.86
C SER A 10 7.47 8.51 -12.89
N ASN A 11 7.04 9.76 -12.91
CA ASN A 11 5.65 10.16 -13.07
C ASN A 11 5.42 10.67 -14.49
N PRO A 12 4.58 10.01 -15.30
CA PRO A 12 3.95 10.64 -16.43
C PRO A 12 2.47 10.94 -16.13
N ARG A 13 2.14 12.23 -16.14
CA ARG A 13 0.80 12.84 -16.35
C ARG A 13 -0.24 12.65 -15.24
N ALA A 14 -0.42 13.71 -14.46
CA ALA A 14 -1.68 14.04 -13.82
C ALA A 14 -2.77 14.30 -14.90
N LYS A 15 -3.45 13.26 -15.36
CA LYS A 15 -4.69 13.39 -16.15
C LYS A 15 -5.76 12.46 -15.57
N ARG A 16 -6.87 13.11 -15.17
CA ARG A 16 -8.12 12.60 -14.58
C ARG A 16 -7.99 12.08 -13.14
N VAL A 17 -8.79 12.67 -12.25
CA VAL A 17 -9.15 12.09 -10.96
C VAL A 17 -10.08 10.94 -11.32
N CYS A 18 -9.55 9.72 -11.34
CA CYS A 18 -10.27 8.54 -11.81
C CYS A 18 -10.85 7.77 -10.63
N PHE A 19 -12.16 7.59 -10.64
CA PHE A 19 -12.89 6.60 -9.84
C PHE A 19 -13.70 5.76 -10.83
N ASP A 20 -13.63 4.44 -10.64
CA ASP A 20 -14.30 3.31 -11.31
C ASP A 20 -14.56 3.34 -12.83
N LYS A 21 -14.25 2.20 -13.44
CA LYS A 21 -14.38 1.93 -14.88
C LYS A 21 -15.72 1.29 -15.27
N ASP A 22 -16.76 1.45 -14.45
CA ASP A 22 -18.11 1.15 -14.90
C ASP A 22 -18.68 2.43 -15.53
N ASN A 23 -18.50 2.56 -16.84
CA ASN A 23 -19.15 3.53 -17.73
C ASN A 23 -18.61 4.97 -17.82
N GLY A 24 -17.34 5.24 -17.48
CA GLY A 24 -16.67 6.49 -17.88
C GLY A 24 -17.30 7.78 -17.33
N LYS A 25 -18.18 7.68 -16.33
CA LYS A 25 -18.73 8.81 -15.57
C LYS A 25 -17.84 9.03 -14.34
N VAL A 26 -17.52 10.30 -14.08
CA VAL A 26 -17.05 10.71 -12.75
C VAL A 26 -18.05 10.16 -11.73
N SER A 27 -17.58 9.43 -10.71
CA SER A 27 -18.43 8.75 -9.72
C SER A 27 -19.16 9.76 -8.84
N SER A 28 -20.14 10.46 -9.40
CA SER A 28 -21.02 11.35 -8.69
C SER A 28 -22.03 10.53 -7.89
N PHE A 29 -22.30 10.93 -6.65
CA PHE A 29 -23.29 10.26 -5.81
C PHE A 29 -24.14 11.28 -5.07
N LYS A 30 -25.33 10.87 -4.61
CA LYS A 30 -26.17 11.73 -3.77
C LYS A 30 -25.73 11.66 -2.31
N PRO A 31 -25.85 12.74 -1.52
CA PRO A 31 -25.45 12.73 -0.11
C PRO A 31 -26.12 11.64 0.74
N ASP A 32 -27.32 11.21 0.39
CA ASP A 32 -28.10 10.14 1.03
C ASP A 32 -27.79 8.73 0.48
N ALA A 33 -27.02 8.64 -0.61
CA ALA A 33 -26.63 7.40 -1.27
C ALA A 33 -25.09 7.33 -1.41
N VAL A 34 -24.39 7.39 -0.27
CA VAL A 34 -22.92 7.34 -0.23
C VAL A 34 -22.44 5.92 -0.63
N PRO A 35 -21.53 5.79 -1.62
CA PRO A 35 -21.04 4.48 -2.04
C PRO A 35 -20.22 3.78 -0.95
N GLU A 36 -20.16 2.45 -0.99
CA GLU A 36 -19.54 1.61 0.05
C GLU A 36 -18.09 1.99 0.41
N ASN A 37 -17.29 2.40 -0.58
CA ASN A 37 -15.88 2.76 -0.37
C ASN A 37 -15.65 4.24 -0.04
N HIS A 38 -16.71 4.99 0.24
CA HIS A 38 -16.66 6.41 0.60
C HIS A 38 -17.02 6.59 2.07
N PHE A 39 -16.09 7.15 2.83
CA PHE A 39 -16.23 7.44 4.25
C PHE A 39 -16.37 8.94 4.44
N HIS A 40 -17.49 9.38 5.01
CA HIS A 40 -17.73 10.80 5.29
C HIS A 40 -16.86 11.27 6.45
N LEU A 41 -16.13 12.36 6.25
CA LEU A 41 -15.30 12.98 7.30
C LEU A 41 -16.01 14.16 7.96
N GLY A 42 -17.07 14.69 7.34
CA GLY A 42 -17.73 15.94 7.72
C GLY A 42 -17.75 16.94 6.57
N GLY A 43 -18.75 17.82 6.58
CA GLY A 43 -18.97 18.77 5.48
C GLY A 43 -19.07 18.06 4.13
N HIS A 44 -18.24 18.49 3.16
CA HIS A 44 -18.09 17.84 1.86
C HIS A 44 -16.75 17.07 1.73
N ASN A 45 -16.13 16.66 2.84
CA ASN A 45 -14.86 15.94 2.82
C ASN A 45 -15.10 14.43 2.99
N TYR A 46 -14.43 13.63 2.15
CA TYR A 46 -14.54 12.18 2.17
C TYR A 46 -13.15 11.54 2.11
N ALA A 47 -12.99 10.42 2.82
CA ALA A 47 -11.94 9.45 2.53
C ALA A 47 -12.52 8.40 1.58
N VAL A 48 -11.83 8.11 0.49
CA VAL A 48 -12.32 7.19 -0.56
C VAL A 48 -11.25 6.19 -0.90
N ILE A 49 -11.63 4.93 -1.04
CA ILE A 49 -10.75 3.86 -1.50
C ILE A 49 -11.14 3.51 -2.94
N SER A 50 -10.16 3.55 -3.85
CA SER A 50 -10.34 3.14 -5.24
C SER A 50 -9.31 2.08 -5.62
N ASP A 51 -9.60 1.31 -6.66
CA ASP A 51 -8.73 0.31 -7.27
C ASP A 51 -8.43 0.65 -8.74
N PHE A 52 -8.54 1.94 -9.10
CA PHE A 52 -8.45 2.38 -10.48
C PHE A 52 -7.13 1.97 -11.13
N ALA A 53 -7.25 1.45 -12.36
CA ALA A 53 -6.13 0.91 -13.12
C ALA A 53 -5.36 -0.19 -12.38
N ASP A 54 -6.10 -0.99 -11.60
CA ASP A 54 -5.57 -2.17 -10.88
C ASP A 54 -4.56 -1.77 -9.79
N VAL A 55 -4.77 -0.59 -9.20
CA VAL A 55 -3.94 -0.09 -8.11
C VAL A 55 -4.84 0.47 -7.02
N ALA A 56 -4.72 -0.09 -5.81
CA ALA A 56 -5.40 0.43 -4.64
C ALA A 56 -4.86 1.83 -4.29
N ARG A 57 -5.76 2.80 -4.09
CA ARG A 57 -5.44 4.18 -3.71
C ARG A 57 -6.43 4.68 -2.68
N ILE A 58 -5.92 5.48 -1.74
CA ILE A 58 -6.75 6.19 -0.77
C ILE A 58 -6.74 7.67 -1.13
N HIS A 59 -7.92 8.28 -1.16
CA HIS A 59 -8.13 9.67 -1.49
C HIS A 59 -8.71 10.37 -0.26
N LEU A 60 -8.06 11.43 0.21
CA LEU A 60 -8.67 12.39 1.13
C LEU A 60 -9.06 13.59 0.29
N ARG A 61 -10.36 13.79 0.06
CA ARG A 61 -10.82 14.69 -1.00
C ARG A 61 -12.08 15.44 -0.62
N ARG A 62 -12.11 16.71 -1.00
CA ARG A 62 -13.31 17.55 -0.95
C ARG A 62 -14.17 17.31 -2.18
N TYR A 63 -15.47 17.35 -1.97
CA TYR A 63 -16.50 17.27 -2.98
C TYR A 63 -17.25 18.59 -3.07
N LYS A 64 -17.93 18.79 -4.19
CA LYS A 64 -18.86 19.90 -4.40
C LYS A 64 -20.17 19.36 -4.94
N LEU A 65 -21.28 20.00 -4.58
CA LEU A 65 -22.57 19.71 -5.19
C LEU A 65 -22.59 20.27 -6.61
N ASP A 66 -23.09 19.49 -7.56
CA ASP A 66 -23.46 19.95 -8.88
C ASP A 66 -24.88 20.53 -8.90
N ALA A 67 -25.31 21.03 -10.07
CA ALA A 67 -26.64 21.60 -10.25
C ALA A 67 -27.78 20.60 -9.99
N THR A 68 -27.50 19.29 -10.03
CA THR A 68 -28.46 18.23 -9.74
C THR A 68 -28.49 17.85 -8.27
N GLY A 69 -27.62 18.42 -7.44
CA GLY A 69 -27.42 18.03 -6.04
C GLY A 69 -26.58 16.77 -5.86
N SER A 70 -25.82 16.35 -6.88
CA SER A 70 -24.89 15.22 -6.77
C SER A 70 -23.50 15.71 -6.38
N LEU A 71 -22.80 14.96 -5.53
CA LEU A 71 -21.45 15.27 -5.09
C LEU A 71 -20.43 14.85 -6.15
N LEU A 72 -19.60 15.80 -6.58
CA LEU A 72 -18.48 15.60 -7.49
C LEU A 72 -17.14 15.84 -6.79
N PRO A 73 -16.12 15.00 -7.01
CA PRO A 73 -14.80 15.21 -6.45
C PRO A 73 -14.17 16.49 -7.01
N THR A 74 -13.58 17.33 -6.15
CA THR A 74 -12.83 18.51 -6.58
C THR A 74 -11.34 18.17 -6.77
N LYS A 75 -10.53 19.15 -7.18
CA LYS A 75 -9.07 19.02 -7.19
C LYS A 75 -8.47 19.09 -5.78
N ASP A 76 -9.22 19.61 -4.81
CA ASP A 76 -8.78 19.79 -3.43
C ASP A 76 -8.83 18.45 -2.72
N GLY A 77 -7.65 17.86 -2.59
CA GLY A 77 -7.48 16.58 -1.95
C GLY A 77 -6.17 15.93 -2.35
N ILE A 78 -5.74 14.97 -1.54
CA ILE A 78 -4.58 14.15 -1.80
C ILE A 78 -4.99 12.75 -2.22
N THR A 79 -4.04 12.05 -2.83
CA THR A 79 -4.16 10.64 -3.16
C THR A 79 -2.86 9.97 -2.80
N VAL A 80 -2.96 8.90 -2.02
CA VAL A 80 -1.84 8.16 -1.46
C VAL A 80 -1.95 6.68 -1.79
N THR A 81 -0.81 6.00 -1.83
CA THR A 81 -0.76 4.53 -1.86
C THR A 81 -1.06 3.98 -0.45
N PRO A 82 -1.42 2.69 -0.32
CA PRO A 82 -1.65 2.06 0.98
C PRO A 82 -0.44 2.19 1.93
N SER A 83 0.77 2.06 1.42
CA SER A 83 2.00 2.23 2.19
C SER A 83 2.22 3.67 2.67
N VAL A 84 1.99 4.67 1.82
CA VAL A 84 2.07 6.09 2.20
C VAL A 84 0.98 6.43 3.22
N TRP A 85 -0.20 5.82 3.11
CA TRP A 85 -1.26 5.95 4.12
C TRP A 85 -0.86 5.37 5.48
N LEU A 86 -0.27 4.17 5.51
CA LEU A 86 0.21 3.59 6.77
C LEU A 86 1.33 4.43 7.41
N ALA A 87 2.25 4.96 6.59
CA ALA A 87 3.26 5.91 7.05
C ALA A 87 2.64 7.21 7.57
N LEU A 88 1.56 7.70 6.94
CA LEU A 88 0.83 8.88 7.36
C LEU A 88 0.12 8.68 8.70
N ILE A 89 -0.53 7.52 8.91
CA ILE A 89 -1.18 7.16 10.20
C ILE A 89 -0.18 7.22 11.36
N ARG A 90 1.06 6.78 11.15
CA ARG A 90 2.11 6.85 12.20
C ARG A 90 2.39 8.29 12.65
N GLN A 91 2.12 9.29 11.81
CA GLN A 91 2.24 10.70 12.17
C GLN A 91 1.00 11.27 12.88
N PHE A 92 -0.14 10.56 12.92
CA PHE A 92 -1.37 11.10 13.50
C PHE A 92 -1.23 11.41 15.00
N SER A 93 -0.48 10.59 15.73
CA SER A 93 -0.12 10.82 17.14
C SER A 93 0.98 11.87 17.30
N ALA A 94 1.80 12.05 16.28
CA ALA A 94 2.91 13.00 16.28
C ALA A 94 2.53 14.38 15.74
N ILE A 95 1.30 14.62 15.26
CA ILE A 95 0.94 15.97 14.80
C ILE A 95 1.02 17.03 15.92
N ASP A 96 0.96 16.57 17.18
CA ASP A 96 1.13 17.40 18.37
C ASP A 96 2.59 17.45 18.88
N GLN A 97 3.52 16.73 18.23
CA GLN A 97 4.95 16.66 18.58
C GLN A 97 5.79 16.78 17.30
N ALA A 98 6.60 17.84 17.15
CA ALA A 98 7.40 18.05 15.95
C ALA A 98 8.28 16.81 15.61
N PHE A 99 7.83 15.99 14.65
CA PHE A 99 8.51 14.76 14.24
C PHE A 99 9.12 14.98 12.86
N ASP A 100 10.45 14.98 12.80
CA ASP A 100 11.24 14.93 11.57
C ASP A 100 12.13 13.69 11.68
N ASP A 101 11.62 12.52 11.28
CA ASP A 101 12.36 11.25 11.40
C ASP A 101 13.31 10.99 10.21
N GLY A 102 13.61 12.01 9.42
CA GLY A 102 14.52 11.92 8.27
C GLY A 102 14.02 11.04 7.12
N LYS A 103 12.82 10.46 7.19
CA LYS A 103 12.24 9.70 6.08
C LYS A 103 11.69 10.63 5.03
N VAL A 104 11.83 10.24 3.76
CA VAL A 104 11.23 10.94 2.62
C VAL A 104 9.71 10.74 2.67
N PHE A 105 9.03 11.52 3.51
CA PHE A 105 7.58 11.53 3.47
C PHE A 105 7.13 12.22 2.18
N VAL A 106 6.18 11.61 1.49
CA VAL A 106 5.52 12.25 0.35
C VAL A 106 4.41 13.18 0.82
N ILE A 107 4.05 13.13 2.11
CA ILE A 107 2.99 13.92 2.76
C ILE A 107 3.53 14.61 4.01
N LYS A 108 3.26 15.91 4.13
CA LYS A 108 3.46 16.70 5.35
C LYS A 108 2.09 16.95 5.99
N LEU A 109 1.98 16.67 7.28
CA LEU A 109 0.88 17.12 8.13
C LEU A 109 1.26 18.44 8.80
N SER A 110 0.36 19.41 8.81
CA SER A 110 0.57 20.67 9.53
C SER A 110 -0.75 21.24 10.03
N ARG A 111 -0.72 21.87 11.21
CA ARG A 111 -1.85 22.61 11.78
C ARG A 111 -1.76 24.08 11.39
N THR A 112 -2.88 24.68 10.99
CA THR A 112 -2.99 26.13 10.72
C THR A 112 -4.31 26.68 11.25
N VAL A 113 -4.40 27.98 11.48
CA VAL A 113 -5.66 28.68 11.80
C VAL A 113 -5.98 29.64 10.67
N ILE A 114 -7.22 29.58 10.16
CA ILE A 114 -7.73 30.48 9.13
C ILE A 114 -9.10 30.94 9.61
N GLU A 115 -9.31 32.26 9.70
CA GLU A 115 -10.59 32.85 10.13
C GLU A 115 -11.12 32.25 11.45
N ASN A 116 -10.25 32.11 12.45
CA ASN A 116 -10.55 31.49 13.75
C ASN A 116 -10.97 30.00 13.70
N VAL A 117 -10.75 29.31 12.58
CA VAL A 117 -10.99 27.88 12.44
C VAL A 117 -9.65 27.15 12.30
N THR A 118 -9.44 26.13 13.12
CA THR A 118 -8.27 25.26 13.05
C THR A 118 -8.43 24.23 11.92
N TYR A 119 -7.41 24.14 11.08
CA TYR A 119 -7.31 23.17 9.99
C TYR A 119 -6.06 22.30 10.13
N ILE A 120 -6.24 21.02 9.81
CA ILE A 120 -5.16 20.08 9.53
C ILE A 120 -4.98 20.01 8.02
N ILE A 121 -3.78 20.36 7.56
CA ILE A 121 -3.37 20.34 6.17
C ILE A 121 -2.59 19.06 5.92
N CYS A 122 -3.07 18.24 4.98
CA CYS A 122 -2.32 17.13 4.41
C CYS A 122 -1.79 17.56 3.05
N GLN A 123 -0.49 17.80 2.97
CA GLN A 123 0.16 18.42 1.82
C GLN A 123 1.16 17.46 1.18
N ARG A 124 1.00 17.16 -0.12
CA ARG A 124 2.04 16.43 -0.84
C ARG A 124 3.29 17.27 -1.06
N TYR A 125 4.46 16.67 -0.90
CA TYR A 125 5.73 17.28 -1.31
C TYR A 125 6.66 16.24 -1.92
N PHE A 126 7.69 16.70 -2.62
CA PHE A 126 8.82 15.87 -3.00
C PHE A 126 10.12 16.55 -2.56
N GLN A 127 11.06 15.74 -2.10
CA GLN A 127 12.41 16.18 -1.81
C GLN A 127 13.27 16.03 -3.07
N ARG A 128 14.02 17.08 -3.40
CA ARG A 128 14.99 17.08 -4.49
C ARG A 128 16.32 16.52 -4.01
N LYS A 129 17.23 16.22 -4.94
CA LYS A 129 18.59 15.72 -4.65
C LYS A 129 19.42 16.70 -3.82
N ASP A 130 19.10 17.99 -3.90
CA ASP A 130 19.70 19.06 -3.09
C ASP A 130 19.03 19.21 -1.72
N PHE A 131 18.22 18.21 -1.30
CA PHE A 131 17.41 18.19 -0.08
C PHE A 131 16.30 19.24 0.01
N SER A 132 16.16 20.12 -0.98
CA SER A 132 15.07 21.11 -1.00
C SER A 132 13.72 20.41 -1.19
N ARG A 133 12.69 20.93 -0.52
CA ARG A 133 11.33 20.38 -0.57
C ARG A 133 10.47 21.24 -1.51
N LYS A 134 9.82 20.63 -2.50
CA LYS A 134 8.80 21.29 -3.32
C LYS A 134 7.42 20.75 -2.98
N PHE A 135 6.58 21.63 -2.44
CA PHE A 135 5.17 21.35 -2.17
C PHE A 135 4.36 21.33 -3.47
N LEU A 136 3.40 20.41 -3.55
CA LEU A 136 2.54 20.23 -4.72
C LEU A 136 1.18 20.90 -4.49
N THR A 137 0.48 21.30 -5.54
CA THR A 137 -0.85 21.91 -5.41
C THR A 137 -1.93 21.03 -4.75
N PRO A 138 -1.92 19.68 -4.87
CA PRO A 138 -2.90 18.84 -4.19
C PRO A 138 -2.76 18.91 -2.67
N VAL A 139 -3.79 19.46 -2.02
CA VAL A 139 -3.90 19.64 -0.57
C VAL A 139 -5.24 19.14 -0.09
N SER A 140 -5.25 18.38 0.99
CA SER A 140 -6.47 18.12 1.75
C SER A 140 -6.47 18.99 3.00
N MET A 141 -7.53 19.77 3.21
CA MET A 141 -7.71 20.60 4.40
C MET A 141 -8.92 20.10 5.18
N LEU A 142 -8.67 19.64 6.40
CA LEU A 142 -9.69 19.10 7.29
C LEU A 142 -9.83 20.02 8.50
N LYS A 143 -11.05 20.35 8.89
CA LYS A 143 -11.33 20.98 10.19
C LYS A 143 -10.96 20.03 11.32
N GLU A 144 -10.79 20.53 12.53
CA GLU A 144 -10.46 19.71 13.69
C GLU A 144 -11.50 18.60 13.95
N THR A 145 -12.78 18.88 13.73
CA THR A 145 -13.85 17.86 13.81
C THR A 145 -13.71 16.78 12.74
N GLU A 146 -13.39 17.17 11.50
CA GLU A 146 -13.20 16.24 10.38
C GLU A 146 -11.93 15.40 10.55
N TRP A 147 -10.88 16.00 11.09
CA TRP A 147 -9.65 15.32 11.48
C TRP A 147 -9.89 14.28 12.57
N LYS A 148 -10.71 14.61 13.59
CA LYS A 148 -11.09 13.66 14.63
C LYS A 148 -11.79 12.44 14.04
N VAL A 149 -12.77 12.65 13.15
CA VAL A 149 -13.44 11.55 12.44
C VAL A 149 -12.43 10.71 11.67
N LEU A 150 -11.50 11.33 10.92
CA LEU A 150 -10.47 10.59 10.17
C LEU A 150 -9.62 9.69 11.09
N LYS A 151 -9.22 10.19 12.26
CA LYS A 151 -8.47 9.40 13.26
C LYS A 151 -9.29 8.23 13.78
N ASP A 152 -10.58 8.43 14.04
CA ASP A 152 -11.46 7.40 14.58
C ASP A 152 -11.70 6.27 13.56
N ILE A 153 -11.81 6.59 12.27
CA ILE A 153 -12.08 5.61 11.21
C ILE A 153 -10.84 5.06 10.50
N GLN A 154 -9.62 5.50 10.86
CA GLN A 154 -8.40 5.15 10.12
C GLN A 154 -8.18 3.63 10.00
N LYS A 155 -8.52 2.87 11.05
CA LYS A 155 -8.38 1.40 11.07
C LYS A 155 -9.33 0.74 10.07
N GLN A 156 -10.55 1.28 9.94
CA GLN A 156 -11.54 0.81 8.98
C GLN A 156 -11.08 1.08 7.54
N ILE A 157 -10.55 2.29 7.27
CA ILE A 157 -9.97 2.63 5.96
C ILE A 157 -8.83 1.69 5.61
N THR A 158 -7.91 1.44 6.55
CA THR A 158 -6.79 0.51 6.35
C THR A 158 -7.28 -0.90 6.05
N SER A 159 -8.18 -1.43 6.87
CA SER A 159 -8.75 -2.77 6.68
C SER A 159 -9.43 -2.93 5.32
N LYS A 160 -10.27 -1.96 4.93
CA LYS A 160 -10.95 -1.96 3.62
C LYS A 160 -9.97 -1.84 2.46
N THR A 161 -8.91 -1.05 2.62
CA THR A 161 -7.85 -0.91 1.60
C THR A 161 -7.12 -2.24 1.39
N VAL A 162 -6.74 -2.90 2.49
CA VAL A 162 -6.09 -4.21 2.48
C VAL A 162 -7.00 -5.25 1.79
N SER A 163 -8.28 -5.27 2.14
CA SER A 163 -9.28 -6.14 1.52
C SER A 163 -9.39 -5.93 0.00
N ILE A 164 -9.42 -4.68 -0.47
CA ILE A 164 -9.46 -4.37 -1.91
C ILE A 164 -8.17 -4.80 -2.61
N MET A 165 -7.02 -4.53 -1.98
CA MET A 165 -5.71 -4.85 -2.54
C MET A 165 -5.56 -6.36 -2.76
N PHE A 166 -5.90 -7.17 -1.76
CA PHE A 166 -5.75 -8.62 -1.84
C PHE A 166 -6.91 -9.34 -2.51
N GLY A 167 -8.15 -8.92 -2.24
CA GLY A 167 -9.34 -9.61 -2.73
C GLY A 167 -9.70 -9.27 -4.16
N ARG A 168 -9.26 -8.12 -4.68
CA ARG A 168 -9.65 -7.66 -6.02
C ARG A 168 -8.46 -7.32 -6.91
N VAL A 169 -7.58 -6.42 -6.45
CA VAL A 169 -6.43 -5.96 -7.26
C VAL A 169 -5.49 -7.12 -7.55
N PHE A 170 -5.01 -7.81 -6.52
CA PHE A 170 -4.10 -8.95 -6.67
C PHE A 170 -4.68 -10.05 -7.57
N LEU A 171 -5.92 -10.50 -7.29
CA LEU A 171 -6.55 -11.54 -8.12
C LEU A 171 -6.74 -11.10 -9.57
N LYS A 172 -6.98 -9.81 -9.83
CA LYS A 172 -7.09 -9.29 -11.20
C LYS A 172 -5.74 -9.26 -11.92
N LEU A 173 -4.67 -8.88 -11.22
CA LEU A 173 -3.30 -8.95 -11.77
C LEU A 173 -2.93 -10.40 -12.07
N LEU A 174 -3.20 -11.32 -11.14
CA LEU A 174 -2.93 -12.75 -11.31
C LEU A 174 -3.65 -13.34 -12.52
N ARG A 175 -4.95 -13.07 -12.68
CA ARG A 175 -5.72 -13.48 -13.86
C ARG A 175 -5.10 -12.96 -15.16
N LYS A 176 -4.70 -11.69 -15.19
CA LYS A 176 -4.07 -11.09 -16.37
C LYS A 176 -2.75 -11.76 -16.72
N GLU A 177 -1.96 -12.12 -15.72
CA GLU A 177 -0.67 -12.77 -15.94
C GLU A 177 -0.85 -14.19 -16.44
N VAL A 178 -1.71 -14.98 -15.80
CA VAL A 178 -2.05 -16.34 -16.24
C VAL A 178 -2.54 -16.34 -17.68
N ALA A 179 -3.38 -15.37 -18.06
CA ALA A 179 -3.91 -15.24 -19.42
C ALA A 179 -2.84 -14.94 -20.49
N LYS A 180 -1.63 -14.51 -20.12
CA LYS A 180 -0.51 -14.34 -21.08
C LYS A 180 0.07 -15.68 -21.52
N HIS A 181 -0.17 -16.75 -20.78
CA HIS A 181 0.41 -18.06 -21.04
C HIS A 181 -0.62 -18.98 -21.70
N ILE A 182 -0.17 -19.72 -22.69
CA ILE A 182 -0.99 -20.74 -23.35
C ILE A 182 -0.97 -21.98 -22.46
N PRO A 183 -2.13 -22.55 -22.12
CA PRO A 183 -2.21 -23.85 -21.47
C PRO A 183 -1.40 -24.89 -22.21
N PHE A 184 -0.30 -25.35 -21.61
CA PHE A 184 0.42 -26.52 -22.10
C PHE A 184 0.02 -27.71 -21.24
N PRO A 185 -0.92 -28.56 -21.69
CA PRO A 185 -1.16 -29.82 -21.01
C PRO A 185 0.12 -30.64 -21.12
N ASN A 186 0.86 -30.76 -20.02
CA ASN A 186 1.91 -31.76 -19.92
C ASN A 186 1.25 -33.07 -19.44
N PRO A 187 0.97 -34.03 -20.33
CA PRO A 187 0.29 -35.27 -19.97
C PRO A 187 1.08 -36.12 -18.97
N ASP A 188 2.39 -35.86 -18.81
CA ASP A 188 3.28 -36.58 -17.91
C ASP A 188 3.44 -35.89 -16.54
N TYR A 189 2.86 -34.70 -16.34
CA TYR A 189 2.95 -33.97 -15.08
C TYR A 189 1.76 -34.31 -14.17
N ASP A 190 1.88 -35.40 -13.42
CA ASP A 190 0.88 -35.85 -12.45
C ASP A 190 1.18 -35.24 -11.07
N CYS A 191 0.62 -34.05 -10.81
CA CYS A 191 0.67 -33.45 -9.49
C CYS A 191 -0.49 -33.98 -8.64
N ILE A 192 -0.18 -34.76 -7.60
CA ILE A 192 -1.16 -35.39 -6.71
C ILE A 192 -2.04 -34.34 -6.02
N ASP A 193 -1.47 -33.20 -5.62
CA ASP A 193 -2.20 -32.09 -5.02
C ASP A 193 -1.71 -30.73 -5.53
N PRO A 194 -2.23 -30.26 -6.68
CA PRO A 194 -1.80 -29.01 -7.28
C PRO A 194 -2.19 -27.80 -6.43
N GLU A 195 -3.24 -27.90 -5.63
CA GLU A 195 -3.70 -26.81 -4.76
C GLU A 195 -2.70 -26.57 -3.62
N ILE A 196 -2.24 -27.64 -2.96
CA ILE A 196 -1.19 -27.53 -1.93
C ILE A 196 0.11 -26.99 -2.53
N VAL A 197 0.56 -27.51 -3.67
CA VAL A 197 1.82 -27.08 -4.30
C VAL A 197 1.77 -25.59 -4.67
N LEU A 198 0.70 -25.15 -5.32
CA LEU A 198 0.53 -23.73 -5.69
C LEU A 198 0.40 -22.83 -4.45
N THR A 199 -0.31 -23.28 -3.42
CA THR A 199 -0.46 -22.53 -2.15
C THR A 199 0.88 -22.38 -1.45
N THR A 200 1.66 -23.47 -1.31
CA THR A 200 3.00 -23.43 -0.72
C THR A 200 3.93 -22.53 -1.53
N SER A 201 3.94 -22.66 -2.86
CA SER A 201 4.74 -21.80 -3.73
C SER A 201 4.38 -20.32 -3.56
N MET A 202 3.11 -19.98 -3.36
CA MET A 202 2.68 -18.60 -3.11
C MET A 202 3.18 -18.09 -1.75
N VAL A 203 3.11 -18.92 -0.70
CA VAL A 203 3.62 -18.57 0.65
C VAL A 203 5.13 -18.30 0.61
N GLU A 204 5.89 -19.17 -0.06
CA GLU A 204 7.34 -19.00 -0.22
C GLU A 204 7.68 -17.70 -0.95
N LEU A 205 7.03 -17.43 -2.09
CA LEU A 205 7.25 -16.20 -2.83
C LEU A 205 6.84 -14.95 -2.04
N LEU A 206 5.73 -15.00 -1.31
CA LEU A 206 5.34 -13.92 -0.42
C LEU A 206 6.40 -13.68 0.66
N SER A 207 6.97 -14.74 1.25
CA SER A 207 8.04 -14.66 2.24
C SER A 207 9.30 -14.01 1.65
N ASP A 208 9.72 -14.45 0.46
CA ASP A 208 10.86 -13.88 -0.28
C ASP A 208 10.67 -12.38 -0.51
N HIS A 209 9.50 -11.98 -1.04
CA HIS A 209 9.18 -10.58 -1.33
C HIS A 209 9.04 -9.74 -0.06
N ILE A 210 8.50 -10.29 1.04
CA ILE A 210 8.48 -9.64 2.35
C ILE A 210 9.91 -9.35 2.82
N GLN A 211 10.80 -10.33 2.72
CA GLN A 211 12.20 -10.19 3.12
C GLN A 211 12.93 -9.14 2.27
N GLU A 212 12.78 -9.17 0.94
CA GLU A 212 13.34 -8.16 0.03
C GLU A 212 12.86 -6.75 0.43
N ASN A 213 11.56 -6.58 0.66
CA ASN A 213 10.99 -5.29 0.99
C ASN A 213 11.38 -4.80 2.38
N ILE A 214 11.40 -5.67 3.39
CA ILE A 214 11.92 -5.33 4.72
C ILE A 214 13.36 -4.85 4.58
N SER A 215 14.21 -5.58 3.85
CA SER A 215 15.60 -5.20 3.65
C SER A 215 15.75 -3.83 2.98
N SER A 216 14.83 -3.48 2.07
CA SER A 216 14.81 -2.16 1.40
C SER A 216 14.32 -1.01 2.31
N LEU A 217 13.42 -1.30 3.26
CA LEU A 217 12.83 -0.33 4.18
C LEU A 217 13.64 -0.18 5.47
N PHE A 218 14.44 -1.19 5.79
CA PHE A 218 15.20 -1.29 7.01
C PHE A 218 16.33 -0.25 7.02
N ILE A 219 16.34 0.59 8.05
CA ILE A 219 17.40 1.58 8.29
C ILE A 219 18.07 1.20 9.60
N CYS A 220 19.39 1.00 9.54
CA CYS A 220 20.21 0.87 10.73
C CYS A 220 20.85 2.22 11.02
N TYR A 221 20.50 2.82 12.17
CA TYR A 221 21.02 4.14 12.55
C TYR A 221 22.50 4.06 12.89
N GLY A 222 22.96 2.97 13.52
CA GLY A 222 24.40 2.80 13.78
C GLY A 222 25.25 2.78 12.51
N CYS A 223 24.75 2.13 11.45
CA CYS A 223 25.39 2.18 10.12
C CYS A 223 25.31 3.56 9.47
N LEU A 224 24.20 4.29 9.67
CA LEU A 224 24.00 5.63 9.10
C LEU A 224 24.90 6.68 9.78
N GLU A 225 25.06 6.59 11.10
CA GLU A 225 25.88 7.50 11.91
C GLU A 225 27.37 7.13 11.87
N GLY A 226 27.71 5.96 11.31
CA GLY A 226 29.09 5.53 11.10
C GLY A 226 29.77 5.03 12.37
N TYR A 227 29.01 4.47 13.32
CA TYR A 227 29.61 3.88 14.52
C TYR A 227 30.51 2.68 14.15
N GLU A 228 31.70 2.65 14.75
CA GLU A 228 32.70 1.61 14.48
C GLU A 228 32.29 0.24 15.02
N ASN A 229 31.53 0.21 16.13
CA ASN A 229 31.09 -1.03 16.76
C ASN A 229 29.73 -1.49 16.22
N GLN A 230 29.76 -2.47 15.32
CA GLN A 230 28.56 -3.04 14.71
C GLN A 230 27.73 -3.92 15.65
N LEU A 231 28.26 -4.37 16.79
CA LEU A 231 27.57 -5.32 17.68
C LEU A 231 26.30 -4.74 18.31
N GLY A 232 26.21 -3.41 18.44
CA GLY A 232 25.01 -2.72 18.92
C GLY A 232 24.05 -2.28 17.81
N HIS A 233 24.39 -2.53 16.54
CA HIS A 233 23.62 -2.03 15.42
C HIS A 233 22.31 -2.80 15.28
N GLU A 234 21.24 -2.11 14.86
CA GLU A 234 19.95 -2.75 14.59
C GLU A 234 20.09 -3.82 13.52
N CYS A 235 20.98 -3.63 12.53
CA CYS A 235 21.19 -4.64 11.47
C CYS A 235 21.76 -5.96 12.00
N MET A 236 22.42 -5.94 13.15
CA MET A 236 23.01 -7.11 13.80
C MET A 236 22.12 -7.66 14.92
N THR A 237 21.40 -6.80 15.62
CA THR A 237 20.66 -7.16 16.83
C THR A 237 19.18 -7.45 16.60
N TYR A 238 18.58 -6.92 15.53
CA TYR A 238 17.16 -7.15 15.29
C TYR A 238 16.91 -8.52 14.71
N SER A 239 16.14 -9.34 15.44
CA SER A 239 15.58 -10.59 14.93
C SER A 239 14.54 -10.33 13.83
N ASN A 240 14.22 -11.36 13.04
CA ASN A 240 13.16 -11.33 12.05
C ASN A 240 11.80 -11.04 12.68
N GLU A 241 11.55 -11.46 13.92
CA GLU A 241 10.34 -11.07 14.67
C GLU A 241 10.27 -9.55 14.90
N GLN A 242 11.38 -8.94 15.29
CA GLN A 242 11.44 -7.49 15.48
C GLN A 242 11.34 -6.76 14.13
N ARG A 243 11.97 -7.28 13.07
CA ARG A 243 11.90 -6.70 11.72
C ARG A 243 10.48 -6.77 11.16
N ILE A 244 9.81 -7.91 11.23
CA ILE A 244 8.44 -8.08 10.74
C ILE A 244 7.45 -7.23 11.56
N SER A 245 7.65 -7.11 12.87
CA SER A 245 6.84 -6.25 13.73
C SER A 245 6.97 -4.76 13.35
N ASN A 246 8.20 -4.29 13.11
CA ASN A 246 8.46 -2.87 12.83
C ASN A 246 8.13 -2.47 11.38
N TYR A 247 8.41 -3.36 10.43
CA TYR A 247 8.40 -3.06 8.99
C TYR A 247 7.44 -3.91 8.16
N GLY A 248 6.92 -5.03 8.68
CA GLY A 248 6.18 -6.03 7.91
C GLY A 248 4.96 -5.48 7.19
N ASP A 249 4.11 -4.71 7.88
CA ASP A 249 2.92 -4.12 7.24
C ASP A 249 3.29 -3.14 6.12
N LEU A 250 4.36 -2.34 6.30
CA LEU A 250 4.85 -1.46 5.24
C LEU A 250 5.45 -2.26 4.08
N ALA A 251 6.20 -3.33 4.38
CA ALA A 251 6.80 -4.19 3.38
C ALA A 251 5.74 -4.86 2.49
N ILE A 252 4.67 -5.36 3.11
CA ILE A 252 3.54 -5.97 2.39
C ILE A 252 2.79 -4.92 1.56
N LEU A 253 2.48 -3.75 2.13
CA LEU A 253 1.75 -2.71 1.40
C LEU A 253 2.57 -2.02 0.29
N ASN A 254 3.90 -2.12 0.33
CA ASN A 254 4.81 -1.63 -0.72
C ASN A 254 5.21 -2.70 -1.74
N MET A 255 4.66 -3.91 -1.66
CA MET A 255 5.01 -5.00 -2.56
C MET A 255 4.73 -4.66 -4.02
N ASP A 256 5.67 -5.02 -4.88
CA ASP A 256 5.49 -4.97 -6.33
C ASP A 256 4.60 -6.15 -6.74
N TRP A 257 3.29 -5.92 -6.74
CA TRP A 257 2.30 -6.94 -7.02
C TRP A 257 2.39 -7.50 -8.43
N ASP A 258 2.79 -6.68 -9.40
CA ASP A 258 3.02 -7.13 -10.77
C ASP A 258 4.21 -8.11 -10.80
N LYS A 259 5.32 -7.77 -10.12
CA LYS A 259 6.47 -8.67 -9.97
C LYS A 259 6.11 -9.97 -9.25
N LEU A 260 5.44 -9.90 -8.10
CA LEU A 260 5.04 -11.09 -7.33
C LEU A 260 4.20 -12.05 -8.20
N VAL A 261 3.21 -11.50 -8.91
CA VAL A 261 2.33 -12.29 -9.78
C VAL A 261 3.11 -12.92 -10.92
N ALA A 262 4.00 -12.17 -11.57
CA ALA A 262 4.88 -12.70 -12.62
C ALA A 262 5.78 -13.81 -12.09
N ASP A 263 6.43 -13.61 -10.93
CA ASP A 263 7.28 -14.61 -10.30
C ASP A 263 6.48 -15.89 -9.96
N PHE A 264 5.24 -15.74 -9.46
CA PHE A 264 4.36 -16.87 -9.15
C PHE A 264 3.98 -17.68 -10.38
N VAL A 265 3.54 -17.01 -11.45
CA VAL A 265 3.16 -17.70 -12.70
C VAL A 265 4.37 -18.35 -13.36
N ASN A 266 5.52 -17.67 -13.39
CA ASN A 266 6.75 -18.22 -13.97
C ASN A 266 7.28 -19.42 -13.16
N ARG A 267 7.29 -19.35 -11.83
CA ARG A 267 7.71 -20.45 -10.94
C ARG A 267 6.83 -21.68 -11.13
N ASN A 268 5.53 -21.48 -11.41
CA ASN A 268 4.54 -22.54 -11.57
C ASN A 268 4.09 -22.75 -13.01
N ILE A 269 4.94 -22.43 -14.01
CA ILE A 269 4.54 -22.42 -15.41
C ILE A 269 4.05 -23.80 -15.92
N GLN A 270 4.62 -24.89 -15.40
CA GLN A 270 4.21 -26.27 -15.71
C GLN A 270 2.81 -26.59 -15.18
N MET A 271 2.33 -25.83 -14.20
CA MET A 271 1.05 -26.00 -13.52
C MET A 271 0.08 -24.85 -13.79
N VAL A 272 0.35 -24.00 -14.80
CA VAL A 272 -0.45 -22.80 -15.07
C VAL A 272 -1.93 -23.12 -15.30
N ASN A 273 -2.23 -24.32 -15.83
CA ASN A 273 -3.60 -24.82 -16.04
C ASN A 273 -4.37 -25.05 -14.73
N TYR A 274 -3.65 -25.31 -13.64
CA TYR A 274 -4.24 -25.51 -12.32
C TYR A 274 -4.50 -24.18 -11.59
N ILE A 275 -3.92 -23.07 -12.06
CA ILE A 275 -4.24 -21.70 -11.60
C ILE A 275 -5.58 -21.25 -12.22
N SER A 276 -6.61 -22.04 -11.96
CA SER A 276 -7.97 -21.89 -12.47
C SER A 276 -8.80 -20.91 -11.62
N GLU A 277 -9.94 -20.45 -12.13
CA GLU A 277 -10.88 -19.66 -11.32
C GLU A 277 -11.33 -20.38 -10.04
N ILE A 278 -11.42 -21.71 -10.06
CA ILE A 278 -11.75 -22.50 -8.86
C ILE A 278 -10.65 -22.33 -7.80
N PHE A 279 -9.38 -22.46 -8.19
CA PHE A 279 -8.24 -22.24 -7.31
C PHE A 279 -8.21 -20.79 -6.80
N LEU A 280 -8.33 -19.81 -7.72
CA LEU A 280 -8.29 -18.39 -7.38
C LEU A 280 -9.38 -17.98 -6.38
N ASN A 281 -10.57 -18.57 -6.47
CA ASN A 281 -11.68 -18.28 -5.55
C ASN A 281 -11.49 -18.91 -4.16
N LYS A 282 -10.60 -19.90 -4.01
CA LYS A 282 -10.24 -20.49 -2.72
C LYS A 282 -9.09 -19.76 -2.03
N LEU A 283 -8.34 -18.92 -2.74
CA LEU A 283 -7.21 -18.19 -2.17
C LEU A 283 -7.66 -17.27 -1.03
N ASN A 284 -7.11 -17.52 0.16
CA ASN A 284 -7.26 -16.65 1.30
C ASN A 284 -5.95 -15.90 1.54
N MET A 285 -5.84 -14.70 0.97
CA MET A 285 -4.62 -13.89 1.07
C MET A 285 -4.25 -13.51 2.50
N ASN A 286 -5.21 -13.37 3.42
CA ASN A 286 -4.88 -13.09 4.81
C ASN A 286 -4.13 -14.27 5.46
N VAL A 287 -4.58 -15.50 5.18
CA VAL A 287 -3.91 -16.72 5.66
C VAL A 287 -2.55 -16.90 4.99
N LEU A 288 -2.46 -16.68 3.68
CA LEU A 288 -1.20 -16.78 2.94
C LEU A 288 -0.14 -15.81 3.47
N ILE A 289 -0.53 -14.56 3.73
CA ILE A 289 0.36 -13.54 4.28
C ILE A 289 0.80 -13.91 5.69
N GLU A 290 -0.10 -14.40 6.53
CA GLU A 290 0.25 -14.81 7.88
C GLU A 290 1.24 -15.99 7.86
N ASN A 291 1.00 -16.99 7.01
CA ASN A 291 1.92 -18.10 6.81
C ASN A 291 3.29 -17.62 6.28
N ALA A 292 3.31 -16.65 5.37
CA ALA A 292 4.53 -16.06 4.85
C ALA A 292 5.30 -15.28 5.92
N LYS A 293 4.61 -14.54 6.80
CA LYS A 293 5.23 -13.89 7.97
C LYS A 293 5.87 -14.91 8.89
N GLN A 294 5.19 -16.02 9.18
CA GLN A 294 5.71 -17.10 10.02
C GLN A 294 6.92 -17.78 9.39
N MET A 295 6.88 -18.04 8.08
CA MET A 295 8.01 -18.58 7.32
C MET A 295 9.22 -17.64 7.40
N TYR A 296 9.03 -16.34 7.18
CA TYR A 296 10.08 -15.34 7.31
C TYR A 296 10.71 -15.35 8.72
N VAL A 297 9.89 -15.39 9.77
CA VAL A 297 10.40 -15.48 11.15
C VAL A 297 11.21 -16.76 11.36
N ALA A 298 10.75 -17.90 10.85
CA ALA A 298 11.42 -19.18 11.00
C ALA A 298 12.80 -19.24 10.32
N THR A 299 13.07 -18.41 9.30
CA THR A 299 14.40 -18.39 8.64
C THR A 299 15.53 -17.96 9.56
N ASP A 300 15.26 -17.14 10.59
CA ASP A 300 16.26 -16.75 11.58
C ASP A 300 16.69 -17.93 12.46
N SER A 301 15.75 -18.82 12.77
CA SER A 301 15.99 -20.01 13.60
C SER A 301 16.89 -21.04 12.91
N LEU A 302 16.95 -21.03 11.57
CA LEU A 302 17.80 -21.92 10.78
C LEU A 302 19.26 -21.43 10.65
N LEU A 303 19.53 -20.15 10.95
CA LEU A 303 20.87 -19.57 10.94
C LEU A 303 21.59 -19.70 12.31
N LEU A 304 20.87 -20.18 13.33
CA LEU A 304 21.35 -20.38 14.70
C LEU A 304 21.64 -21.86 15.05
N LEU A 305 21.49 -22.77 14.08
CA LEU A 305 21.84 -24.20 14.15
C LEU A 305 23.04 -24.50 13.25
#